data_AF-A0A927UHJ2-F1
#
_entry.id   AF-A0A927UHJ2-F1
#
_cell.length_a   1.000
_cell.length_b   1.000
_cell.length_c   1.000
_cell.angle_alpha   90.00
_cell.angle_beta   90.00
_cell.angle_gamma   90.00
#
_symmetry.space_group_name_H-M   'P 1'
#
loop_
_entity.id
_entity.type
_entity.pdbx_description
1 polymer ?
#
loop_
_entity_poly.entity_id
_entity_poly.type
_entity_poly.pdbx_seq_one_letter_code
_entity_poly.pdbx_strand_id
1 'polypeptide(L)'
;MGTIKIFIENFGVLDCVILVVFLVNLFIYLSLRKQTNRLYKFYNSTDKISNLSEEARQQLKKNTKKEEKLTVTELLDMREKMNQTYSMFANVTTMFPLLGMFGTVWALIPMVDSIGTTDTSSFFAALTSTALGIVFALIFKFLDATISYKIDDNEKHTEHLMFPKEQ
;
A
#
# COMPACT_ATOMS: atom_id res chain seq x y z
N MET A 1 27.04 30.74 13.65
CA MET A 1 27.59 29.37 13.52
C MET A 1 26.74 28.27 14.20
N GLY A 2 25.60 28.60 14.85
CA GLY A 2 24.73 27.60 15.50
C GLY A 2 23.58 27.06 14.64
N THR A 3 22.98 27.89 13.78
CA THR A 3 21.82 27.51 12.96
C THR A 3 22.20 26.61 11.78
N ILE A 4 23.25 26.96 11.02
CA ILE A 4 23.68 26.21 9.81
C ILE A 4 24.03 24.74 10.12
N LYS A 5 24.56 24.45 11.31
CA LYS A 5 24.93 23.08 11.71
C LYS A 5 23.69 22.21 12.00
N ILE A 6 22.66 22.79 12.61
CA ILE A 6 21.34 22.16 12.82
C ILE A 6 20.64 21.93 11.47
N PHE A 7 20.84 22.82 10.49
CA PHE A 7 20.23 22.72 9.16
C PHE A 7 20.84 21.61 8.30
N ILE A 8 22.17 21.42 8.31
CA ILE A 8 22.82 20.32 7.57
C ILE A 8 22.52 18.95 8.22
N GLU A 9 22.39 18.89 9.55
CA GLU A 9 21.92 17.68 10.24
C GLU A 9 20.45 17.37 9.94
N ASN A 10 19.57 18.38 9.84
CA ASN A 10 18.16 18.20 9.46
C ASN A 10 17.95 17.91 7.95
N PHE A 11 18.90 18.27 7.10
CA PHE A 11 18.79 18.10 5.66
C PHE A 11 18.80 16.62 5.24
N GLY A 12 19.71 15.81 5.81
CA GLY A 12 19.68 14.36 5.63
C GLY A 12 18.50 13.68 6.34
N VAL A 13 17.87 14.36 7.30
CA VAL A 13 16.71 13.82 8.03
C VAL A 13 15.48 13.74 7.13
N LEU A 14 15.26 14.67 6.19
CA LEU A 14 14.07 14.65 5.34
C LEU A 14 14.06 13.52 4.32
N ASP A 15 15.17 13.31 3.60
CA ASP A 15 15.29 12.15 2.71
C ASP A 15 15.26 10.83 3.51
N CYS A 16 15.79 10.84 4.74
CA CYS A 16 15.63 9.71 5.67
C CYS A 16 14.16 9.49 6.06
N VAL A 17 13.38 10.55 6.30
CA VAL A 17 11.93 10.46 6.55
C VAL A 17 11.22 9.85 5.35
N ILE A 18 11.54 10.28 4.13
CA ILE A 18 10.97 9.69 2.90
C ILE A 18 11.31 8.17 2.83
N LEU A 19 12.54 7.78 3.17
CA LEU A 19 12.93 6.36 3.22
C LEU A 19 12.23 5.57 4.33
N VAL A 20 12.04 6.16 5.51
CA VAL A 20 11.28 5.52 6.60
C VAL A 20 9.83 5.32 6.19
N VAL A 21 9.19 6.34 5.61
CA VAL A 21 7.82 6.25 5.09
C VAL A 21 7.74 5.21 3.97
N PHE A 22 8.77 5.11 3.12
CA PHE A 22 8.89 4.05 2.12
C PHE A 22 8.87 2.65 2.75
N LEU A 23 9.69 2.40 3.77
CA LEU A 23 9.73 1.10 4.45
C LEU A 23 8.41 0.78 5.16
N VAL A 24 7.80 1.77 5.81
CA VAL A 24 6.47 1.61 6.44
C VAL A 24 5.42 1.28 5.39
N ASN A 25 5.37 2.01 4.28
CA ASN A 25 4.41 1.75 3.22
C ASN A 25 4.63 0.39 2.53
N LEU A 26 5.89 -0.03 2.40
CA LEU A 26 6.25 -1.36 1.92
C LEU A 26 5.72 -2.44 2.86
N PHE A 27 5.87 -2.25 4.17
CA PHE A 27 5.32 -3.18 5.16
C PHE A 27 3.78 -3.26 5.08
N ILE A 28 3.10 -2.11 4.95
CA ILE A 28 1.65 -2.05 4.77
C ILE A 28 1.25 -2.78 3.48
N TYR A 29 1.95 -2.56 2.37
CA TYR A 29 1.72 -3.25 1.10
C TYR A 29 1.87 -4.77 1.24
N LEU A 30 2.90 -5.26 1.94
CA LEU A 30 3.08 -6.69 2.18
C LEU A 30 1.92 -7.27 3.01
N SER A 31 1.45 -6.54 4.03
CA SER A 31 0.28 -6.91 4.82
C SER A 31 -0.98 -6.96 3.97
N LEU A 32 -1.23 -5.93 3.16
CA LEU A 32 -2.34 -5.86 2.21
C LEU A 32 -2.31 -7.05 1.26
N ARG A 33 -1.17 -7.29 0.60
CA ARG A 33 -0.99 -8.41 -0.34
C ARG A 33 -1.30 -9.75 0.31
N LYS A 34 -0.89 -9.96 1.56
CA LYS A 34 -1.19 -11.18 2.31
C LYS A 34 -2.68 -11.32 2.59
N GLN A 35 -3.36 -10.24 2.99
CA GLN A 35 -4.81 -10.23 3.26
C GLN A 35 -5.61 -10.47 1.97
N THR A 36 -5.33 -9.72 0.92
CA THR A 36 -6.00 -9.85 -0.39
C THR A 36 -5.82 -11.24 -0.98
N ASN A 37 -4.60 -11.80 -0.97
CA ASN A 37 -4.36 -13.15 -1.50
C ASN A 37 -5.05 -14.24 -0.66
N ARG A 38 -5.17 -14.06 0.66
CA ARG A 38 -5.90 -15.02 1.51
C ARG A 38 -7.37 -15.06 1.14
N LEU A 39 -7.99 -13.90 1.01
CA LEU A 39 -9.41 -13.78 0.66
C LEU A 39 -9.67 -14.24 -0.79
N TYR A 40 -8.78 -13.88 -1.72
CA TYR A 40 -8.85 -14.31 -3.13
C TYR A 40 -8.71 -15.82 -3.28
N LYS A 41 -7.77 -16.44 -2.55
CA LYS A 41 -7.62 -17.90 -2.55
C LYS A 41 -8.84 -18.58 -1.94
N PHE A 42 -9.45 -18.01 -0.89
CA PHE A 42 -10.66 -18.55 -0.28
C PHE A 42 -11.82 -18.54 -1.29
N TYR A 43 -12.08 -17.43 -1.97
CA TYR A 43 -13.15 -17.34 -2.98
C TYR A 43 -12.89 -18.25 -4.18
N ASN A 44 -11.70 -18.19 -4.79
CA ASN A 44 -11.39 -19.00 -5.98
C ASN A 44 -11.26 -20.51 -5.67
N SER A 45 -10.86 -20.89 -4.45
CA SER A 45 -10.90 -22.31 -4.04
C SER A 45 -12.32 -22.77 -3.79
N THR A 46 -13.17 -21.94 -3.19
CA THR A 46 -14.60 -22.24 -2.98
C THR A 46 -15.33 -22.35 -4.32
N ASP A 47 -15.06 -21.46 -5.27
CA ASP A 47 -15.67 -21.46 -6.60
C ASP A 47 -15.24 -22.68 -7.44
N LYS A 48 -13.95 -23.04 -7.41
CA LYS A 48 -13.49 -24.31 -8.01
C LYS A 48 -14.18 -25.52 -7.39
N ILE A 49 -14.42 -25.52 -6.07
CA ILE A 49 -15.11 -26.60 -5.36
C ILE A 49 -16.63 -26.58 -5.65
N SER A 50 -17.25 -25.43 -5.92
CA SER A 50 -18.66 -25.37 -6.31
C SER A 50 -18.94 -25.78 -7.75
N ASN A 51 -17.99 -25.59 -8.65
CA ASN A 51 -18.10 -26.03 -10.03
C ASN A 51 -17.74 -27.52 -10.25
N LEU A 52 -17.43 -28.26 -9.18
CA LEU A 52 -17.16 -29.70 -9.22
C LEU A 52 -18.45 -30.51 -8.99
N SER A 53 -18.64 -31.58 -9.77
CA SER A 53 -19.72 -32.58 -9.60
C SER A 53 -19.78 -33.08 -8.15
N GLU A 54 -20.98 -33.34 -7.63
CA GLU A 54 -21.25 -33.77 -6.24
C GLU A 54 -20.37 -34.95 -5.80
N GLU A 55 -20.03 -35.86 -6.71
CA GLU A 55 -19.15 -37.00 -6.46
C GLU A 55 -17.68 -36.57 -6.21
N ALA A 56 -17.18 -35.61 -6.98
CA ALA A 56 -15.84 -35.07 -6.81
C ALA A 56 -15.73 -34.20 -5.55
N ARG A 57 -16.82 -33.48 -5.18
CA ARG A 57 -16.95 -32.77 -3.90
C ARG A 57 -16.85 -33.71 -2.70
N GLN A 58 -17.54 -34.85 -2.74
CA GLN A 58 -17.46 -35.85 -1.67
C GLN A 58 -16.07 -36.50 -1.58
N GLN A 59 -15.42 -36.78 -2.70
CA GLN A 59 -14.06 -37.34 -2.71
C GLN A 59 -13.00 -36.34 -2.22
N LEU A 60 -13.17 -35.04 -2.51
CA LEU A 60 -12.30 -33.97 -1.98
C LEU A 60 -12.56 -33.68 -0.50
N LYS A 61 -13.81 -33.67 -0.03
CA LYS A 61 -14.17 -33.54 1.39
C LYS A 61 -13.62 -34.69 2.24
N LYS A 62 -13.54 -35.89 1.68
CA LYS A 62 -13.00 -37.08 2.36
C LYS A 62 -11.47 -37.07 2.48
N ASN A 63 -10.78 -36.37 1.57
CA ASN A 63 -9.31 -36.28 1.53
C ASN A 63 -8.74 -34.95 2.06
N THR A 64 -9.55 -33.90 2.21
CA THR A 64 -9.10 -32.59 2.68
C THR A 64 -9.47 -32.41 4.15
N LYS A 65 -8.55 -32.74 5.07
CA LYS A 65 -8.62 -32.24 6.45
C LYS A 65 -8.58 -30.71 6.38
N LYS A 66 -9.63 -30.07 6.91
CA LYS A 66 -9.79 -28.62 7.12
C LYS A 66 -10.50 -27.88 5.97
N GLU A 67 -11.80 -28.15 5.78
CA GLU A 67 -12.72 -27.05 5.42
C GLU A 67 -12.71 -26.10 6.62
N GLU A 68 -11.88 -25.06 6.57
CA GLU A 68 -12.04 -23.89 7.44
C GLU A 68 -13.33 -23.21 6.97
N LYS A 69 -14.47 -23.67 7.48
CA LYS A 69 -15.76 -22.99 7.30
C LYS A 69 -15.66 -21.65 8.00
N LEU A 70 -15.09 -20.66 7.31
CA LEU A 70 -15.15 -19.29 7.79
C LEU A 70 -16.62 -18.89 7.86
N THR A 71 -17.02 -18.41 9.02
CA THR A 71 -18.34 -17.83 9.24
C THR A 71 -18.49 -16.59 8.36
N VAL A 72 -19.71 -16.26 7.92
CA VAL A 72 -20.00 -15.04 7.14
C VAL A 72 -19.39 -13.80 7.84
N THR A 73 -19.50 -13.73 9.16
CA THR A 73 -18.90 -12.68 9.98
C THR A 73 -17.38 -12.60 9.84
N GLU A 74 -16.67 -13.73 9.82
CA GLU A 74 -15.21 -13.76 9.68
C GLU A 74 -14.77 -13.31 8.29
N LEU A 75 -15.57 -13.60 7.25
CA LEU A 75 -15.31 -13.08 5.90
C LEU A 75 -15.51 -11.56 5.81
N LEU A 76 -16.51 -11.03 6.52
CA LEU A 76 -16.74 -9.59 6.61
C LEU A 76 -15.61 -8.89 7.36
N ASP A 77 -15.17 -9.45 8.48
CA ASP A 77 -14.02 -8.93 9.23
C ASP A 77 -12.74 -8.94 8.38
N MET A 78 -12.53 -10.01 7.59
CA MET A 78 -11.40 -10.10 6.66
C MET A 78 -11.48 -9.06 5.53
N ARG A 79 -12.66 -8.86 4.94
CA ARG A 79 -12.89 -7.82 3.93
C ARG A 79 -12.66 -6.43 4.51
N GLU A 80 -13.25 -6.13 5.66
CA GLU A 80 -13.11 -4.84 6.32
C GLU A 80 -11.65 -4.54 6.61
N LYS A 81 -10.91 -5.50 7.17
CA LYS A 81 -9.48 -5.35 7.44
C LYS A 81 -8.65 -5.14 6.18
N MET A 82 -8.98 -5.84 5.09
CA MET A 82 -8.36 -5.64 3.78
C MET A 82 -8.61 -4.20 3.29
N ASN A 83 -9.85 -3.72 3.35
CA ASN A 83 -10.22 -2.38 2.90
C ASN A 83 -9.59 -1.27 3.75
N GLN A 84 -9.56 -1.43 5.07
CA GLN A 84 -8.85 -0.51 5.97
C GLN A 84 -7.35 -0.46 5.65
N THR A 85 -6.71 -1.63 5.48
CA THR A 85 -5.29 -1.70 5.11
C THR A 85 -5.03 -1.08 3.73
N TYR A 86 -5.94 -1.30 2.78
CA TYR A 86 -5.86 -0.73 1.43
C TYR A 86 -5.95 0.80 1.46
N SER A 87 -6.93 1.34 2.19
CA SER A 87 -7.09 2.78 2.38
C SER A 87 -5.84 3.41 3.02
N MET A 88 -5.27 2.76 4.05
CA MET A 88 -4.03 3.23 4.67
C MET A 88 -2.86 3.23 3.67
N PHE A 89 -2.69 2.15 2.90
CA PHE A 89 -1.67 2.06 1.85
C PHE A 89 -1.82 3.16 0.78
N ALA A 90 -3.04 3.37 0.28
CA ALA A 90 -3.32 4.38 -0.74
C ALA A 90 -3.01 5.78 -0.21
N ASN A 91 -3.45 6.09 1.01
CA ASN A 91 -3.22 7.40 1.64
C ASN A 91 -1.74 7.65 1.93
N VAL A 92 -0.98 6.67 2.42
CA VAL A 92 0.47 6.84 2.62
C VAL A 92 1.18 7.01 1.28
N THR A 93 0.74 6.30 0.24
CA THR A 93 1.28 6.43 -1.12
C THR A 93 1.11 7.86 -1.69
N THR A 94 -0.02 8.51 -1.42
CA THR A 94 -0.25 9.90 -1.86
C THR A 94 0.54 10.93 -1.05
N MET A 95 1.10 10.57 0.11
CA MET A 95 1.96 11.47 0.89
C MET A 95 3.37 11.60 0.31
N PHE A 96 3.89 10.66 -0.48
CA PHE A 96 5.26 10.76 -1.00
C PHE A 96 5.52 12.00 -1.86
N PRO A 97 4.66 12.37 -2.84
CA PRO A 97 4.85 13.61 -3.59
C PRO A 97 4.74 14.85 -2.70
N LEU A 98 3.88 14.82 -1.67
CA LEU A 98 3.74 15.91 -0.70
C LEU A 98 5.00 16.06 0.15
N LEU A 99 5.61 14.96 0.59
CA LEU A 99 6.88 14.96 1.31
C LEU A 99 8.04 15.46 0.44
N GLY A 100 8.08 15.07 -0.84
CA GLY A 100 9.07 15.58 -1.78
C GLY A 100 8.95 17.09 -2.01
N MET A 101 7.71 17.59 -2.16
CA MET A 101 7.43 19.02 -2.24
C MET A 101 7.83 19.73 -0.94
N PHE A 102 7.53 19.17 0.23
CA PHE A 102 7.96 19.72 1.51
C PHE A 102 9.49 19.79 1.62
N GLY A 103 10.20 18.76 1.13
CA GLY A 103 11.66 18.74 1.05
C GLY A 103 12.22 19.90 0.24
N THR A 104 11.57 20.29 -0.87
CA THR A 104 11.98 21.48 -1.63
C THR A 104 11.81 22.77 -0.86
N VAL A 105 10.66 22.95 -0.22
CA VAL A 105 10.39 24.16 0.58
C VAL A 105 11.44 24.28 1.68
N TRP A 106 11.74 23.18 2.36
CA TRP A 106 12.76 23.14 3.41
C TRP A 106 14.17 23.46 2.89
N ALA A 107 14.55 22.93 1.73
CA ALA A 107 15.87 23.14 1.15
C ALA A 107 16.05 24.54 0.51
N LEU A 108 14.97 25.16 0.02
CA LEU A 108 15.01 26.46 -0.64
C LEU A 108 14.96 27.64 0.33
N ILE A 109 14.29 27.54 1.48
CA ILE A 109 14.27 28.60 2.51
C ILE A 109 15.68 29.14 2.84
N PRO A 110 16.68 28.30 3.18
CA PRO A 110 18.02 28.81 3.50
C PRO A 110 18.79 29.33 2.28
N MET A 111 18.42 28.91 1.06
CA MET A 111 19.02 29.42 -0.17
C MET A 111 18.63 30.88 -0.43
N VAL A 112 17.44 31.30 0.00
CA VAL A 112 16.97 32.69 -0.13
C VAL A 112 17.76 33.63 0.79
N ASP A 113 18.20 33.13 1.95
CA ASP A 113 19.00 33.92 2.90
C ASP A 113 20.47 34.09 2.48
N SER A 114 20.97 33.25 1.55
CA SER A 114 22.36 33.25 1.07
C SER A 114 22.53 33.75 -0.37
N ILE A 115 21.53 34.47 -0.92
CA ILE A 115 21.56 35.01 -2.28
C ILE A 115 22.79 35.91 -2.45
N GLY A 116 23.81 35.40 -3.16
CA GLY A 116 25.11 36.06 -3.38
C GLY A 116 26.31 35.13 -3.23
N THR A 117 26.17 34.02 -2.52
CA THR A 117 27.16 32.93 -2.46
C THR A 117 26.62 31.72 -3.21
N THR A 118 27.37 31.21 -4.19
CA THR A 118 26.99 30.13 -5.11
C THR A 118 26.81 28.77 -4.39
N ASP A 119 25.79 28.60 -3.56
CA ASP A 119 25.42 27.31 -2.95
C ASP A 119 24.38 26.60 -3.83
N THR A 120 24.84 26.10 -4.98
CA THR A 120 24.03 25.25 -5.88
C THR A 120 23.68 23.89 -5.27
N SER A 121 24.37 23.51 -4.20
CA SER A 121 24.17 22.26 -3.45
C SER A 121 22.74 22.13 -2.91
N SER A 122 22.21 23.18 -2.27
CA SER A 122 20.84 23.24 -1.72
C SER A 122 19.76 23.12 -2.79
N PHE A 123 20.02 23.60 -4.00
CA PHE A 123 19.10 23.49 -5.13
C PHE A 123 19.00 22.05 -5.66
N PHE A 124 20.14 21.39 -5.89
CA PHE A 124 20.15 19.97 -6.32
C PHE A 124 19.59 19.03 -5.25
N ALA A 125 19.83 19.36 -3.99
CA ALA A 125 19.21 18.75 -2.83
C ALA A 125 17.67 18.79 -2.87
N ALA A 126 17.10 19.99 -3.07
CA ALA A 126 15.65 20.18 -3.21
C ALA A 126 15.07 19.31 -4.33
N LEU A 127 15.72 19.32 -5.50
CA LEU A 127 15.32 18.53 -6.66
C LEU A 127 15.38 17.02 -6.38
N THR A 128 16.41 16.56 -5.66
CA THR A 128 16.58 15.15 -5.32
C THR A 128 15.46 14.66 -4.41
N SER A 129 15.07 15.44 -3.40
CA SER A 129 13.97 15.08 -2.49
C SER A 129 12.62 14.96 -3.22
N THR A 130 12.35 15.87 -4.17
CA THR A 130 11.17 15.76 -5.05
C THR A 130 11.22 14.52 -5.94
N ALA A 131 12.39 14.26 -6.56
CA ALA A 131 12.56 13.10 -7.42
C ALA A 131 12.31 11.80 -6.64
N LEU A 132 12.86 11.66 -5.43
CA LEU A 132 12.64 10.48 -4.58
C LEU A 132 11.17 10.31 -4.19
N GLY A 133 10.50 11.39 -3.77
CA GLY A 133 9.07 11.35 -3.45
C GLY A 133 8.23 10.88 -4.64
N ILE A 134 8.48 11.40 -5.84
CA ILE A 134 7.75 11.00 -7.05
C ILE A 134 8.07 9.56 -7.44
N VAL A 135 9.34 9.17 -7.46
CA VAL A 135 9.76 7.82 -7.84
C VAL A 135 9.14 6.77 -6.92
N PHE A 136 9.13 7.00 -5.60
CA PHE A 136 8.50 6.08 -4.65
C PHE A 136 6.98 6.03 -4.80
N ALA A 137 6.32 7.17 -5.01
CA ALA A 137 4.89 7.20 -5.30
C ALA A 137 4.54 6.37 -6.54
N LEU A 138 5.34 6.48 -7.60
CA LEU A 138 5.17 5.72 -8.84
C LEU A 138 5.33 4.22 -8.61
N ILE A 139 6.38 3.80 -7.90
CA ILE A 139 6.60 2.39 -7.57
C ILE A 139 5.39 1.81 -6.84
N PHE A 140 4.87 2.49 -5.82
CA PHE A 140 3.71 2.01 -5.08
C PHE A 140 2.41 2.06 -5.91
N LYS A 141 2.24 3.04 -6.80
CA LYS A 141 1.15 3.06 -7.78
C LYS A 141 1.17 1.86 -8.72
N PHE A 142 2.35 1.44 -9.18
CA PHE A 142 2.47 0.23 -9.99
C PHE A 142 2.15 -1.02 -9.17
N LEU A 143 2.63 -1.09 -7.93
CA LEU A 143 2.30 -2.20 -7.03
C LEU A 143 0.80 -2.28 -6.73
N ASP A 144 0.15 -1.13 -6.51
CA ASP A 144 -1.31 -1.02 -6.36
C ASP A 144 -2.02 -1.69 -7.54
N ALA A 145 -1.70 -1.28 -8.77
CA ALA A 145 -2.32 -1.81 -9.98
C ALA A 145 -2.24 -3.36 -10.10
N THR A 146 -1.19 -3.99 -9.55
CA THR A 146 -1.08 -5.46 -9.54
C THR A 146 -1.97 -6.16 -8.51
N ILE A 147 -2.49 -5.44 -7.51
CA ILE A 147 -3.33 -5.97 -6.44
C ILE A 147 -4.78 -5.48 -6.56
N SER A 148 -5.03 -4.28 -7.10
CA SER A 148 -6.37 -3.68 -7.13
C SER A 148 -7.41 -4.60 -7.78
N TYR A 149 -7.03 -5.34 -8.84
CA TYR A 149 -7.96 -6.27 -9.49
C TYR A 149 -8.42 -7.41 -8.56
N LYS A 150 -7.56 -7.88 -7.65
CA LYS A 150 -7.92 -8.91 -6.67
C LYS A 150 -8.77 -8.36 -5.54
N ILE A 151 -8.55 -7.10 -5.17
CA ILE A 151 -9.37 -6.41 -4.16
C ILE A 151 -10.79 -6.27 -4.71
N ASP A 152 -10.95 -5.73 -5.91
CA ASP A 152 -12.24 -5.57 -6.59
C ASP A 152 -12.98 -6.91 -6.75
N ASP A 153 -12.26 -7.96 -7.15
CA ASP A 153 -12.84 -9.31 -7.25
C ASP A 153 -13.30 -9.85 -5.88
N ASN A 154 -12.51 -9.67 -4.83
CA ASN A 154 -12.89 -10.06 -3.47
C ASN A 154 -14.14 -9.32 -2.99
N GLU A 155 -14.24 -8.01 -3.25
CA GLU A 155 -15.39 -7.21 -2.85
C GLU A 155 -16.68 -7.67 -3.53
N LYS A 156 -16.62 -7.93 -4.83
CA LYS A 156 -17.76 -8.46 -5.61
C LYS A 156 -18.22 -9.80 -5.08
N HIS A 157 -17.29 -10.73 -4.80
CA HIS A 157 -17.64 -12.03 -4.24
C HIS A 157 -18.29 -11.92 -2.86
N THR A 158 -17.80 -11.02 -1.98
CA THR A 158 -18.44 -10.79 -0.69
C THR A 158 -19.85 -10.22 -0.83
N GLU A 159 -20.07 -9.28 -1.75
CA GLU A 159 -21.40 -8.71 -2.02
C GLU A 159 -22.38 -9.75 -2.54
N HIS A 160 -21.97 -10.59 -3.51
CA HIS A 160 -22.80 -11.66 -4.05
C HIS A 160 -23.25 -12.68 -2.99
N LEU A 161 -22.41 -12.97 -2.00
CA LEU A 161 -22.75 -13.87 -0.90
C LEU A 161 -23.71 -13.23 0.12
N MET A 162 -23.67 -11.91 0.30
CA MET A 162 -24.55 -11.19 1.23
C MET A 162 -25.92 -10.89 0.63
N PHE A 163 -25.96 -10.59 -0.67
CA PHE A 163 -27.18 -10.25 -1.39
C PHE A 163 -27.27 -11.14 -2.63
N PRO A 164 -27.64 -12.42 -2.46
CA PRO A 164 -27.97 -13.24 -3.61
C PRO A 164 -29.09 -12.53 -4.35
N LYS A 165 -28.77 -11.99 -5.54
CA LYS A 165 -29.81 -11.47 -6.43
C LYS A 165 -30.71 -12.67 -6.73
N GLU A 166 -31.95 -12.62 -6.25
CA GLU A 166 -32.98 -13.55 -6.68
C GLU A 166 -33.02 -13.48 -8.21
N GLN A 167 -32.61 -14.58 -8.86
CA GLN A 167 -32.76 -14.78 -10.30
C GLN A 167 -34.21 -15.19 -10.58
#